data_AF-A0A2V8LG32-F1
#
_entry.id   AF-A0A2V8LG32-F1
#
_cell.length_a   1.000
_cell.length_b   1.000
_cell.length_c   1.000
_cell.angle_alpha   90.00
_cell.angle_beta   90.00
_cell.angle_gamma   90.00
#
_symmetry.space_group_name_H-M   'P 1'
#
loop_
_entity.id
_entity.type
_entity.pdbx_description
1 polymer ?
#
loop_
_entity_poly.entity_id
_entity_poly.type
_entity_poly.pdbx_seq_one_letter_code
_entity_poly.pdbx_strand_id
1 'polypeptide(L)'
;MSKHPIRKLLVAVLAVFLLLGFLIADSSAQKRKRRRRSSAPRITNPDIYQPATNENANSNAESNNAGENTNANKNAQPPEDPESMKRTIRSLSNQVDKLNDKLSSMEQSQQSLVDLERLSRAEQRSAQLRSELRDVQAKKADLEAHLEDVDYALKPENIERATQGYGTTRPEEVREQRRKQLEAEKQRGQAQLDQLRASEDRLQQAIATSDTEIDRLQKKMDAADRAAIENAKTKVQENQPLPSPTPTPSP
;
A
#
# COMPACT_ATOMS: atom_id res chain seq x y z
N MET A 1 -22.72 -55.72 30.29
CA MET A 1 -22.37 -54.41 29.69
C MET A 1 -20.86 -54.23 29.73
N SER A 2 -20.22 -54.39 28.57
CA SER A 2 -18.77 -54.50 28.39
C SER A 2 -18.09 -53.12 28.42
N LYS A 3 -17.30 -52.85 29.47
CA LYS A 3 -16.53 -51.59 29.65
C LYS A 3 -15.22 -51.54 28.84
N HIS A 4 -15.00 -52.50 27.95
CA HIS A 4 -13.79 -52.61 27.15
C HIS A 4 -13.67 -51.70 25.90
N PRO A 5 -14.75 -51.19 25.25
CA PRO A 5 -14.58 -50.41 24.03
C PRO A 5 -14.01 -49.00 24.32
N ILE A 6 -14.35 -48.42 25.48
CA ILE A 6 -13.95 -47.05 25.85
C ILE A 6 -12.45 -46.96 26.10
N ARG A 7 -11.86 -47.97 26.75
CA ARG A 7 -10.40 -48.00 27.00
C ARG A 7 -9.61 -48.18 25.71
N LYS A 8 -10.11 -48.97 24.76
CA LYS A 8 -9.47 -49.15 23.45
C LYS A 8 -9.56 -47.87 22.61
N LEU A 9 -10.67 -47.14 22.70
CA LEU A 9 -10.84 -45.86 22.01
C LEU A 9 -9.90 -44.77 22.57
N LEU A 10 -9.74 -44.71 23.89
CA LEU A 10 -8.85 -43.73 24.53
C LEU A 10 -7.37 -43.99 24.21
N VAL A 11 -6.96 -45.26 24.16
CA VAL A 11 -5.60 -45.65 23.73
C VAL A 11 -5.36 -45.32 22.25
N ALA A 12 -6.36 -45.53 21.38
CA ALA A 12 -6.26 -45.19 19.97
C ALA A 12 -6.11 -43.66 19.75
N VAL A 13 -6.88 -42.84 20.47
CA VAL A 13 -6.80 -41.38 20.38
C VAL A 13 -5.43 -40.87 20.87
N LEU A 14 -4.91 -41.43 21.95
CA LEU A 14 -3.59 -41.05 22.48
C LEU A 14 -2.45 -41.46 21.53
N ALA A 15 -2.58 -42.61 20.86
CA ALA A 15 -1.62 -43.03 19.82
C ALA A 15 -1.64 -42.11 18.59
N VAL A 16 -2.82 -41.65 18.17
CA VAL A 16 -2.95 -40.68 17.06
C VAL A 16 -2.36 -39.32 17.43
N PHE A 17 -2.58 -38.84 18.66
CA PHE A 17 -1.98 -37.60 19.14
C PHE A 17 -0.45 -37.68 19.24
N LEU A 18 0.10 -38.82 19.67
CA LEU A 18 1.55 -39.03 19.69
C LEU A 18 2.15 -39.10 18.29
N LEU A 19 1.46 -39.73 17.33
CA LEU A 19 1.90 -39.77 15.93
C LEU A 19 1.84 -38.40 15.25
N LEU A 20 0.79 -37.60 15.51
CA LEU A 20 0.72 -36.22 15.00
C LEU A 20 1.76 -35.30 15.67
N GLY A 21 2.05 -35.49 16.95
CA GLY A 21 3.08 -34.73 17.67
C GLY A 21 4.49 -35.00 17.13
N PHE A 22 4.79 -36.25 16.74
CA PHE A 22 6.09 -36.61 16.16
C PHE A 22 6.29 -36.08 14.73
N LEU A 23 5.22 -35.92 13.95
CA LEU A 23 5.29 -35.36 12.59
C LEU A 23 5.58 -33.83 12.57
N ILE A 24 5.31 -33.12 13.67
CA ILE A 24 5.57 -31.67 13.77
C ILE A 24 6.99 -31.38 14.31
N ALA A 25 7.55 -32.26 15.15
CA ALA A 25 8.88 -32.09 15.73
C ALA A 25 10.04 -32.36 14.74
N ASP A 26 9.81 -33.15 13.68
CA ASP A 26 10.87 -33.51 12.71
C ASP A 26 11.08 -32.45 11.60
N SER A 27 10.23 -31.41 11.53
CA SER A 27 10.40 -30.32 10.54
C SER A 27 11.45 -29.27 10.94
N SER A 28 11.93 -29.23 12.18
CA SER A 28 12.94 -28.24 12.62
C SER A 28 14.39 -28.71 12.48
N ALA A 29 14.65 -29.94 12.01
CA ALA A 29 15.98 -30.55 12.03
C ALA A 29 16.58 -30.79 10.63
N GLN A 30 16.33 -29.94 9.62
CA GLN A 30 17.08 -29.98 8.36
C GLN A 30 17.39 -28.58 7.80
N LYS A 31 18.64 -28.13 8.02
CA LYS A 31 19.55 -27.47 7.06
C LYS A 31 20.54 -26.52 7.73
N ARG A 32 21.51 -27.08 8.46
CA ARG A 32 22.88 -26.51 8.49
C ARG A 32 23.60 -26.96 7.23
N LYS A 33 23.56 -26.18 6.15
CA LYS A 33 24.54 -26.22 5.04
C LYS A 33 24.54 -24.89 4.28
N ARG A 34 25.68 -24.20 4.38
CA ARG A 34 26.23 -23.15 3.49
C ARG A 34 25.22 -22.22 2.79
N ARG A 35 25.12 -20.97 3.24
CA ARG A 35 24.71 -19.86 2.35
C ARG A 35 25.92 -19.00 2.01
N ARG A 36 26.33 -19.12 0.74
CA ARG A 36 27.13 -18.15 0.01
C ARG A 36 26.43 -16.79 0.05
N ARG A 37 27.22 -15.72 0.06
CA ARG A 37 26.81 -14.32 -0.13
C ARG A 37 25.76 -14.24 -1.25
N SER A 38 24.52 -13.93 -0.90
CA SER A 38 23.50 -13.55 -1.86
C SER A 38 23.76 -12.11 -2.29
N SER A 39 24.13 -11.96 -3.56
CA SER A 39 24.11 -10.73 -4.33
C SER A 39 22.86 -9.90 -4.03
N ALA A 40 23.03 -8.60 -3.84
CA ALA A 40 21.94 -7.64 -3.78
C ALA A 40 20.99 -7.80 -4.99
N PRO A 41 19.67 -7.58 -4.83
CA PRO A 41 18.75 -7.54 -5.95
C PRO A 41 19.11 -6.36 -6.85
N ARG A 42 19.46 -6.67 -8.10
CA ARG A 42 19.63 -5.70 -9.17
C ARG A 42 18.23 -5.18 -9.51
N ILE A 43 18.00 -3.89 -9.27
CA ILE A 43 16.79 -3.17 -9.70
C ILE A 43 16.71 -3.34 -11.22
N THR A 44 15.79 -4.18 -11.69
CA THR A 44 15.39 -4.21 -13.09
C THR A 44 14.45 -3.04 -13.28
N ASN A 45 14.97 -1.95 -13.82
CA ASN A 45 14.12 -0.91 -14.39
C ASN A 45 13.26 -1.57 -15.49
N PRO A 46 11.93 -1.40 -15.49
CA PRO A 46 11.12 -1.85 -16.62
C PRO A 46 11.52 -1.06 -17.88
N ASP A 47 11.44 -1.71 -19.04
CA ASP A 47 11.73 -1.10 -20.33
C ASP A 47 10.93 0.20 -20.50
N ILE A 48 11.65 1.30 -20.68
CA ILE A 48 11.09 2.57 -21.09
C ILE A 48 10.53 2.34 -22.50
N TYR A 49 9.22 2.49 -22.64
CA TYR A 49 8.53 2.47 -23.92
C TYR A 49 9.15 3.53 -24.85
N GLN A 50 9.95 3.09 -25.81
CA GLN A 50 10.35 3.90 -26.96
C GLN A 50 9.30 3.69 -28.04
N PRO A 51 8.55 4.72 -28.46
CA PRO A 51 7.73 4.57 -29.65
C PRO A 51 8.66 4.28 -30.84
N ALA A 52 8.31 3.24 -31.59
CA ALA A 52 9.03 2.85 -32.80
C ALA A 52 9.15 4.06 -33.73
N THR A 53 10.35 4.32 -34.24
CA THR A 53 10.55 5.21 -35.38
C THR A 53 9.93 4.55 -36.59
N ASN A 54 8.72 4.99 -36.96
CA ASN A 54 8.07 4.57 -38.17
C ASN A 54 8.90 5.08 -39.35
N GLU A 55 9.62 4.16 -39.96
CA GLU A 55 10.14 4.31 -41.30
C GLU A 55 9.00 4.63 -42.26
N ASN A 56 9.27 5.64 -43.06
CA ASN A 56 8.52 6.09 -44.20
C ASN A 56 8.33 4.92 -45.19
N ALA A 57 7.16 4.29 -45.17
CA ALA A 57 6.71 3.34 -46.18
C ALA A 57 5.37 3.80 -46.75
N ASN A 58 5.51 4.71 -47.72
CA ASN A 58 4.50 5.04 -48.71
C ASN A 58 3.94 3.74 -49.34
N SER A 59 2.67 3.43 -49.06
CA SER A 59 1.89 2.48 -49.87
C SER A 59 0.44 2.95 -49.93
N ASN A 60 0.21 3.83 -50.90
CA ASN A 60 -1.10 4.12 -51.47
C ASN A 60 -1.74 2.83 -51.98
N ALA A 61 -2.85 2.43 -51.38
CA ALA A 61 -3.84 1.55 -52.00
C ALA A 61 -5.17 1.69 -51.28
N GLU A 62 -5.95 2.74 -51.59
CA GLU A 62 -7.39 2.64 -51.39
C GLU A 62 -8.15 3.22 -52.57
N SER A 63 -8.93 2.33 -53.16
CA SER A 63 -9.76 2.51 -54.32
C SER A 63 -11.09 3.12 -53.90
N ASN A 64 -11.53 4.11 -54.68
CA ASN A 64 -12.93 4.49 -54.92
C ASN A 64 -13.74 5.05 -53.74
N ASN A 65 -13.90 6.38 -53.75
CA ASN A 65 -15.25 6.90 -53.92
C ASN A 65 -15.28 8.10 -54.86
N ALA A 66 -15.96 7.90 -55.98
CA ALA A 66 -16.22 8.87 -57.01
C ALA A 66 -17.33 9.83 -56.55
N GLY A 67 -17.07 11.12 -56.70
CA GLY A 67 -18.05 12.19 -56.58
C GLY A 67 -17.57 13.35 -57.44
N GLU A 68 -18.03 13.38 -58.68
CA GLU A 68 -17.79 14.41 -59.69
C GLU A 68 -17.99 15.83 -59.15
N ASN A 69 -17.00 16.71 -59.38
CA ASN A 69 -17.26 17.92 -60.15
C ASN A 69 -15.96 18.58 -60.67
N THR A 70 -15.83 18.51 -62.00
CA THR A 70 -15.22 19.46 -62.96
C THR A 70 -14.45 20.66 -62.37
N ASN A 71 -13.20 20.91 -62.80
CA ASN A 71 -12.87 21.61 -64.06
C ASN A 71 -11.44 22.20 -64.03
N ALA A 72 -10.79 22.12 -65.21
CA ALA A 72 -9.76 23.05 -65.72
C ALA A 72 -8.44 23.28 -64.97
N ASN A 73 -7.39 22.63 -65.49
CA ASN A 73 -6.16 23.26 -65.99
C ASN A 73 -5.94 24.75 -65.64
N LYS A 74 -4.90 25.04 -64.86
CA LYS A 74 -3.98 26.16 -65.08
C LYS A 74 -2.71 25.94 -64.24
N ASN A 75 -1.62 25.68 -64.94
CA ASN A 75 -0.28 25.99 -64.47
C ASN A 75 -0.19 27.51 -64.31
N ALA A 76 -0.31 28.00 -63.07
CA ALA A 76 -0.03 29.38 -62.70
C ALA A 76 0.14 29.41 -61.18
N GLN A 77 1.39 29.51 -60.74
CA GLN A 77 1.75 29.97 -59.40
C GLN A 77 0.99 31.29 -59.16
N PRO A 78 0.02 31.34 -58.23
CA PRO A 78 -0.62 32.60 -57.90
C PRO A 78 0.36 33.41 -57.04
N PRO A 79 0.23 34.74 -56.99
CA PRO A 79 0.93 35.51 -55.97
C PRO A 79 0.50 34.95 -54.61
N GLU A 80 1.47 34.56 -53.78
CA GLU A 80 1.26 34.24 -52.36
C GLU A 80 0.47 35.39 -51.75
N ASP A 81 -0.86 35.26 -51.68
CA ASP A 81 -1.72 36.29 -51.17
C ASP A 81 -1.44 36.33 -49.65
N PRO A 82 -0.81 37.39 -49.13
CA PRO A 82 -0.29 37.40 -47.75
C PRO A 82 -1.40 37.14 -46.72
N GLU A 83 -2.65 37.39 -47.08
CA GLU A 83 -3.83 37.07 -46.27
C GLU A 83 -4.12 35.57 -46.16
N SER A 84 -3.80 34.75 -47.17
CA SER A 84 -3.96 33.30 -47.11
C SER A 84 -2.99 32.68 -46.11
N MET A 85 -1.71 33.08 -46.15
CA MET A 85 -0.67 32.65 -45.21
C MET A 85 -1.00 33.08 -43.78
N LYS A 86 -1.51 34.32 -43.58
CA LYS A 86 -1.99 34.78 -42.26
C LYS A 86 -3.14 33.92 -41.72
N ARG A 87 -4.06 33.45 -42.57
CA ARG A 87 -5.15 32.56 -42.14
C ARG A 87 -4.65 31.17 -41.74
N THR A 88 -3.72 30.59 -42.49
CA THR A 88 -3.09 29.31 -42.11
C THR A 88 -2.33 29.45 -40.81
N ILE A 89 -1.53 30.52 -40.63
CA ILE A 89 -0.82 30.80 -39.38
C ILE A 89 -1.80 30.89 -38.20
N ARG A 90 -2.91 31.64 -38.33
CA ARG A 90 -3.94 31.70 -37.27
C ARG A 90 -4.56 30.34 -36.97
N SER A 91 -4.83 29.53 -37.99
CA SER A 91 -5.39 28.18 -37.80
C SER A 91 -4.40 27.24 -37.10
N LEU A 92 -3.13 27.27 -37.49
CA LEU A 92 -2.06 26.51 -36.87
C LEU A 92 -1.84 26.96 -35.42
N SER A 93 -1.83 28.27 -35.14
CA SER A 93 -1.76 28.81 -33.78
C SER A 93 -2.92 28.29 -32.92
N ASN A 94 -4.16 28.39 -33.39
CA ASN A 94 -5.32 27.88 -32.67
C ASN A 94 -5.27 26.36 -32.45
N GLN A 95 -4.68 25.59 -33.37
CA GLN A 95 -4.48 24.15 -33.20
C GLN A 95 -3.39 23.86 -32.17
N VAL A 96 -2.30 24.60 -32.17
CA VAL A 96 -1.23 24.48 -31.17
C VAL A 96 -1.75 24.83 -29.77
N ASP A 97 -2.55 25.88 -29.64
CA ASP A 97 -3.16 26.26 -28.35
C ASP A 97 -4.09 25.16 -27.83
N LYS A 98 -4.93 24.58 -28.69
CA LYS A 98 -5.81 23.44 -28.33
C LYS A 98 -5.04 22.18 -27.97
N LEU A 99 -3.95 21.89 -28.67
CA LEU A 99 -3.11 20.74 -28.37
C LEU A 99 -2.36 20.94 -27.05
N ASN A 100 -1.89 22.15 -26.77
CA ASN A 100 -1.26 22.50 -25.51
C ASN A 100 -2.24 22.40 -24.33
N ASP A 101 -3.46 22.93 -24.49
CA ASP A 101 -4.54 22.78 -23.52
C ASP A 101 -4.89 21.31 -23.27
N LYS A 102 -4.99 20.51 -24.35
CA LYS A 102 -5.25 19.08 -24.25
C LYS A 102 -4.12 18.34 -23.55
N LEU A 103 -2.87 18.64 -23.88
CA LEU A 103 -1.70 18.05 -23.23
C LEU A 103 -1.69 18.38 -21.74
N SER A 104 -1.88 19.64 -21.38
CA SER A 104 -1.98 20.07 -19.98
C SER A 104 -3.13 19.38 -19.24
N SER A 105 -4.31 19.27 -19.86
CA SER A 105 -5.44 18.54 -19.26
C SER A 105 -5.16 17.05 -19.09
N MET A 106 -4.45 16.44 -20.04
CA MET A 106 -4.08 15.03 -20.00
C MET A 106 -3.04 14.78 -18.90
N GLU A 107 -2.02 15.63 -18.80
CA GLU A 107 -1.02 15.58 -17.73
C GLU A 107 -1.66 15.73 -16.35
N GLN A 108 -2.59 16.68 -16.20
CA GLN A 108 -3.32 16.88 -14.94
C GLN A 108 -4.17 15.64 -14.59
N SER A 109 -4.83 15.03 -15.58
CA SER A 109 -5.61 13.80 -15.37
C SER A 109 -4.71 12.64 -14.93
N GLN A 110 -3.55 12.45 -15.58
CA GLN A 110 -2.59 11.41 -15.21
C GLN A 110 -2.03 11.66 -13.81
N GLN A 111 -1.69 12.91 -13.49
CA GLN A 111 -1.17 13.28 -12.18
C GLN A 111 -2.20 13.04 -11.07
N SER A 112 -3.48 13.35 -11.34
CA SER A 112 -4.58 13.07 -10.40
C SER A 112 -4.77 11.58 -10.14
N LEU A 113 -4.70 10.74 -11.18
CA LEU A 113 -4.79 9.29 -11.04
C LEU A 113 -3.64 8.72 -10.22
N VAL A 114 -2.42 9.20 -10.44
CA VAL A 114 -1.24 8.80 -9.67
C VAL A 114 -1.35 9.25 -8.21
N ASP A 115 -1.84 10.46 -7.95
CA ASP A 115 -2.04 10.97 -6.58
C ASP A 115 -3.12 10.17 -5.84
N LEU A 116 -4.21 9.78 -6.52
CA LEU A 116 -5.24 8.87 -5.98
C LEU A 116 -4.69 7.47 -5.67
N GLU A 117 -3.89 6.90 -6.57
CA GLU A 117 -3.25 5.59 -6.33
C GLU A 117 -2.31 5.66 -5.12
N ARG A 118 -1.50 6.72 -5.03
CA ARG A 118 -0.60 6.96 -3.89
C ARG A 118 -1.37 7.10 -2.60
N LEU A 119 -2.49 7.83 -2.61
CA LEU A 119 -3.36 7.99 -1.45
C LEU A 119 -3.92 6.64 -1.01
N SER A 120 -4.54 5.89 -1.92
CA SER A 120 -5.10 4.56 -1.64
C SER A 120 -4.05 3.60 -1.07
N ARG A 121 -2.84 3.61 -1.63
CA ARG A 121 -1.73 2.78 -1.13
C ARG A 121 -1.26 3.20 0.25
N ALA A 122 -1.18 4.51 0.52
CA ALA A 122 -0.83 5.03 1.84
C ALA A 122 -1.90 4.66 2.89
N GLU A 123 -3.17 4.77 2.53
CA GLU A 123 -4.31 4.37 3.37
C GLU A 123 -4.27 2.87 3.68
N GLN A 124 -4.09 2.02 2.66
CA GLN A 124 -3.96 0.58 2.86
C GLN A 124 -2.79 0.23 3.80
N ARG A 125 -1.65 0.88 3.63
CA ARG A 125 -0.49 0.70 4.52
C ARG A 125 -0.81 1.12 5.95
N SER A 126 -1.47 2.26 6.15
CA SER A 126 -1.88 2.73 7.47
C SER A 126 -2.84 1.75 8.15
N ALA A 127 -3.79 1.18 7.40
CA ALA A 127 -4.74 0.19 7.89
C ALA A 127 -4.03 -1.11 8.31
N GLN A 128 -3.06 -1.56 7.52
CA GLN A 128 -2.24 -2.71 7.87
C GLN A 128 -1.44 -2.48 9.16
N LEU A 129 -0.77 -1.33 9.29
CA LEU A 129 0.01 -1.00 10.50
C LEU A 129 -0.87 -0.94 11.74
N ARG A 130 -2.09 -0.40 11.63
CA ARG A 130 -3.07 -0.40 12.73
C ARG A 130 -3.55 -1.81 13.09
N SER A 131 -3.66 -2.71 12.12
CA SER A 131 -3.95 -4.13 12.40
C SER A 131 -2.81 -4.79 13.18
N GLU A 132 -1.57 -4.61 12.71
CA GLU A 132 -0.38 -5.15 13.38
C GLU A 132 -0.22 -4.59 14.80
N LEU A 133 -0.56 -3.31 15.01
CA LEU A 133 -0.56 -2.70 16.33
C LEU A 133 -1.54 -3.39 17.29
N ARG A 134 -2.77 -3.68 16.83
CA ARG A 134 -3.75 -4.41 17.64
C ARG A 134 -3.29 -5.82 17.99
N ASP A 135 -2.64 -6.51 17.05
CA ASP A 135 -2.10 -7.86 17.29
C ASP A 135 -0.97 -7.83 18.33
N VAL A 136 -0.10 -6.82 18.29
CA VAL A 136 0.96 -6.61 19.29
C VAL A 136 0.36 -6.28 20.66
N GLN A 137 -0.66 -5.42 20.71
CA GLN A 137 -1.35 -5.07 21.95
C GLN A 137 -2.07 -6.27 22.58
N ALA A 138 -2.70 -7.12 21.77
CA ALA A 138 -3.30 -8.36 22.26
C ALA A 138 -2.25 -9.28 22.88
N LYS A 139 -1.13 -9.53 22.18
CA LYS A 139 -0.02 -10.35 22.70
C LYS A 139 0.59 -9.78 23.98
N LYS A 140 0.68 -8.46 24.06
CA LYS A 140 1.18 -7.75 25.25
C LYS A 140 0.25 -7.99 26.44
N ALA A 141 -1.07 -7.85 26.25
CA ALA A 141 -2.05 -8.11 27.29
C ALA A 141 -2.03 -9.57 27.76
N ASP A 142 -1.95 -10.53 26.84
CA ASP A 142 -1.84 -11.96 27.17
C ASP A 142 -0.57 -12.25 27.99
N LEU A 143 0.56 -11.64 27.62
CA LEU A 143 1.84 -11.83 28.32
C LEU A 143 1.86 -11.11 29.69
N GLU A 144 1.23 -9.94 29.81
CA GLU A 144 1.07 -9.23 31.08
C GLU A 144 0.20 -10.05 32.04
N ALA A 145 -0.88 -10.68 31.57
CA ALA A 145 -1.69 -11.60 32.37
C ALA A 145 -0.88 -12.83 32.82
N HIS A 146 -0.10 -13.43 31.92
CA HIS A 146 0.78 -14.57 32.28
C HIS A 146 1.83 -14.18 33.33
N LEU A 147 2.40 -12.97 33.22
CA LEU A 147 3.35 -12.46 34.21
C LEU A 147 2.68 -12.22 35.57
N GLU A 148 1.43 -11.77 35.60
CA GLU A 148 0.65 -11.65 36.85
C GLU A 148 0.43 -13.02 37.51
N ASP A 149 0.10 -14.06 36.72
CA ASP A 149 -0.02 -15.43 37.20
C ASP A 149 1.30 -15.97 37.77
N VAL A 150 2.42 -15.69 37.10
CA VAL A 150 3.76 -16.06 37.58
C VAL A 150 4.08 -15.32 38.87
N ASP A 151 3.76 -14.03 38.98
CA ASP A 151 3.97 -13.22 40.17
C ASP A 151 3.12 -13.68 41.35
N TYR A 152 1.88 -14.10 41.07
CA TYR A 152 1.04 -14.77 42.06
C TYR A 152 1.69 -16.09 42.50
N ALA A 153 2.13 -16.94 41.57
CA ALA A 153 2.77 -18.20 41.88
C ALA A 153 4.11 -18.06 42.61
N LEU A 154 4.82 -16.94 42.44
CA LEU A 154 6.08 -16.62 43.08
C LEU A 154 5.94 -16.36 44.59
N LYS A 155 4.73 -16.05 45.06
CA LYS A 155 4.47 -15.80 46.49
C LYS A 155 4.84 -17.03 47.32
N PRO A 156 5.49 -16.86 48.48
CA PRO A 156 6.01 -17.97 49.27
C PRO A 156 4.91 -18.95 49.69
N GLU A 157 3.72 -18.46 50.00
CA GLU A 157 2.57 -19.29 50.38
C GLU A 157 2.11 -20.21 49.23
N ASN A 158 2.21 -19.72 48.00
CA ASN A 158 1.82 -20.48 46.80
C ASN A 158 2.90 -21.49 46.40
N ILE A 159 4.17 -21.15 46.56
CA ILE A 159 5.29 -22.09 46.38
C ILE A 159 5.19 -23.23 47.40
N GLU A 160 4.91 -22.91 48.66
CA GLU A 160 4.73 -23.93 49.68
C GLU A 160 3.54 -24.85 49.36
N ARG A 161 2.38 -24.28 49.02
CA ARG A 161 1.21 -25.07 48.61
C ARG A 161 1.49 -25.98 47.42
N ALA A 162 2.19 -25.48 46.40
CA ALA A 162 2.54 -26.25 45.22
C ALA A 162 3.55 -27.37 45.52
N THR A 163 4.34 -27.23 46.60
CA THR A 163 5.39 -28.19 46.97
C THR A 163 5.02 -29.13 48.12
N GLN A 164 3.97 -28.83 48.90
CA GLN A 164 3.49 -29.60 50.05
C GLN A 164 3.04 -31.04 49.72
N GLY A 165 2.91 -31.41 48.44
CA GLY A 165 2.55 -32.76 48.01
C GLY A 165 3.73 -33.65 47.59
N TYR A 166 4.95 -33.13 47.52
CA TYR A 166 6.11 -33.95 47.15
C TYR A 166 6.60 -34.71 48.38
N GLY A 167 6.54 -36.04 48.35
CA GLY A 167 7.10 -36.95 49.36
C GLY A 167 8.64 -36.97 49.39
N THR A 168 9.28 -35.83 49.19
CA THR A 168 10.73 -35.65 49.21
C THR A 168 11.23 -35.47 50.65
N THR A 169 12.45 -35.93 50.92
CA THR A 169 13.13 -35.72 52.21
C THR A 169 13.74 -34.33 52.34
N ARG A 170 13.71 -33.51 51.26
CA ARG A 170 14.29 -32.17 51.19
C ARG A 170 13.30 -31.14 50.62
N PRO A 171 12.29 -30.72 51.38
CA PRO A 171 11.29 -29.78 50.90
C PRO A 171 11.87 -28.40 50.57
N GLU A 172 12.91 -27.96 51.29
CA GLU A 172 13.56 -26.65 51.02
C GLU A 172 14.19 -26.56 49.63
N GLU A 173 14.92 -27.60 49.21
CA GLU A 173 15.56 -27.63 47.90
C GLU A 173 14.52 -27.57 46.76
N VAL A 174 13.37 -28.23 46.94
CA VAL A 174 12.27 -28.22 45.96
C VAL A 174 11.61 -26.85 45.88
N ARG A 175 11.42 -26.16 47.02
CA ARG A 175 10.91 -24.78 47.04
C ARG A 175 11.86 -23.82 46.36
N GLU A 176 13.16 -23.88 46.66
CA GLU A 176 14.16 -23.05 46.01
C GLU A 176 14.23 -23.30 44.50
N GLN A 177 14.18 -24.55 44.07
CA GLN A 177 14.17 -24.90 42.65
C GLN A 177 12.92 -24.32 41.96
N ARG A 178 11.74 -24.46 42.58
CA ARG A 178 10.49 -23.90 42.04
C ARG A 178 10.55 -22.38 41.96
N ARG A 179 11.08 -21.73 42.99
CA ARG A 179 11.29 -20.28 43.01
C ARG A 179 12.21 -19.84 41.86
N LYS A 180 13.39 -20.45 41.72
CA LYS A 180 14.34 -20.15 40.64
C LYS A 180 13.71 -20.35 39.25
N GLN A 181 12.87 -21.38 39.09
CA GLN A 181 12.15 -21.62 37.84
C GLN A 181 11.20 -20.47 37.51
N LEU A 182 10.37 -20.06 38.47
CA LEU A 182 9.41 -18.96 38.30
C LEU A 182 10.12 -17.61 38.12
N GLU A 183 11.23 -17.35 38.83
CA GLU A 183 12.04 -16.15 38.63
C GLU A 183 12.64 -16.09 37.22
N ALA A 184 13.14 -17.22 36.70
CA ALA A 184 13.66 -17.30 35.35
C ALA A 184 12.54 -17.11 34.30
N GLU A 185 11.34 -17.62 34.56
CA GLU A 185 10.17 -17.42 33.71
C GLU A 185 9.74 -15.95 33.69
N LYS A 186 9.63 -15.32 34.86
CA LYS A 186 9.34 -13.89 35.01
C LYS A 186 10.34 -13.04 34.21
N GLN A 187 11.64 -13.30 34.37
CA GLN A 187 12.68 -12.56 33.65
C GLN A 187 12.55 -12.70 32.13
N ARG A 188 12.25 -13.91 31.63
CA ARG A 188 12.04 -14.15 30.20
C ARG A 188 10.78 -13.44 29.69
N GLY A 189 9.68 -13.53 30.43
CA GLY A 189 8.43 -12.85 30.07
C GLY A 189 8.61 -11.33 30.07
N GLN A 190 9.32 -10.77 31.05
CA GLN A 190 9.63 -9.34 31.09
C GLN A 190 10.45 -8.90 29.86
N ALA A 191 11.48 -9.67 29.49
CA ALA A 191 12.28 -9.37 28.30
C ALA A 191 11.45 -9.42 27.00
N GLN A 192 10.51 -10.36 26.89
CA GLN A 192 9.58 -10.43 25.75
C GLN A 192 8.61 -9.23 25.76
N LEU A 193 8.14 -8.81 26.94
CA LEU A 193 7.27 -7.66 27.09
C LEU A 193 7.95 -6.36 26.65
N ASP A 194 9.22 -6.19 27.03
CA ASP A 194 10.02 -5.02 26.63
C ASP A 194 10.26 -4.99 25.12
N GLN A 195 10.45 -6.17 24.49
CA GLN A 195 10.52 -6.28 23.03
C GLN A 195 9.20 -5.90 22.34
N LEU A 196 8.07 -6.33 22.89
CA LEU A 196 6.75 -5.97 22.37
C LEU A 196 6.47 -4.47 22.52
N ARG A 197 6.84 -3.85 23.65
CA ARG A 197 6.75 -2.40 23.85
C ARG A 197 7.58 -1.62 22.83
N ALA A 198 8.82 -2.04 22.60
CA ALA A 198 9.65 -1.42 21.57
C ALA A 198 9.06 -1.60 20.14
N SER A 199 8.38 -2.71 19.88
CA SER A 199 7.65 -2.93 18.62
C SER A 199 6.42 -2.02 18.51
N GLU A 200 5.67 -1.86 19.61
CA GLU A 200 4.51 -0.97 19.71
C GLU A 200 4.91 0.47 19.37
N ASP A 201 5.98 0.99 20.00
CA ASP A 201 6.48 2.34 19.76
C ASP A 201 6.87 2.57 18.29
N ARG A 202 7.55 1.58 17.67
CA ARG A 202 7.93 1.64 16.24
C ARG A 202 6.72 1.65 15.33
N LEU A 203 5.70 0.84 15.62
CA LEU A 203 4.46 0.80 14.85
C LEU A 203 3.68 2.10 14.99
N GLN A 204 3.58 2.67 16.19
CA GLN A 204 2.95 3.96 16.43
C GLN A 204 3.65 5.09 15.65
N GLN A 205 4.98 5.12 15.65
CA GLN A 205 5.75 6.08 14.87
C GLN A 205 5.54 5.90 13.35
N ALA A 206 5.48 4.65 12.87
CA ALA A 206 5.21 4.35 11.47
C ALA A 206 3.79 4.77 11.06
N ILE A 207 2.79 4.57 11.92
CA ILE A 207 1.42 5.04 11.72
C ILE A 207 1.39 6.56 11.63
N ALA A 208 2.01 7.26 12.59
CA ALA A 208 2.07 8.72 12.57
C ALA A 208 2.71 9.26 11.28
N THR A 209 3.78 8.62 10.82
CA THR A 209 4.42 8.98 9.54
C THR A 209 3.48 8.76 8.37
N SER A 210 2.83 7.59 8.30
CA SER A 210 1.87 7.25 7.23
C SER A 210 0.67 8.21 7.22
N ASP A 211 0.16 8.60 8.39
CA ASP A 211 -0.97 9.53 8.51
C ASP A 211 -0.58 10.93 8.01
N THR A 212 0.65 11.39 8.30
CA THR A 212 1.12 12.68 7.74
C THR A 212 1.30 12.64 6.22
N GLU A 213 1.61 11.48 5.64
CA GLU A 213 1.67 11.30 4.18
C GLU A 213 0.28 11.35 3.55
N ILE A 214 -0.70 10.68 4.16
CA ILE A 214 -2.11 10.72 3.76
C ILE A 214 -2.63 12.16 3.79
N ASP A 215 -2.43 12.88 4.89
CA ASP A 215 -2.86 14.27 5.03
C ASP A 215 -2.26 15.19 3.97
N ARG A 216 -0.99 14.98 3.61
CA ARG A 216 -0.32 15.76 2.56
C ARG A 216 -0.91 15.47 1.18
N LEU A 217 -1.18 14.20 0.87
CA LEU A 217 -1.78 13.80 -0.40
C LEU A 217 -3.22 14.32 -0.52
N GLN A 218 -4.02 14.21 0.53
CA GLN A 218 -5.38 14.75 0.57
C GLN A 218 -5.39 16.27 0.34
N LYS A 219 -4.55 17.02 1.05
CA LYS A 219 -4.42 18.48 0.84
C LYS A 219 -4.01 18.85 -0.58
N LYS A 220 -3.13 18.05 -1.20
CA LYS A 220 -2.71 18.25 -2.60
C LYS A 220 -3.87 18.01 -3.57
N MET A 221 -4.67 16.97 -3.34
CA MET A 221 -5.86 16.66 -4.14
C MET A 221 -6.91 17.76 -3.99
N ASP A 222 -7.23 18.17 -2.77
CA ASP A 222 -8.17 19.27 -2.50
C ASP A 222 -7.74 20.58 -3.17
N ALA A 223 -6.45 20.89 -3.16
CA ALA A 223 -5.90 22.06 -3.83
C ALA A 223 -6.00 21.94 -5.36
N ALA A 224 -5.74 20.76 -5.92
CA ALA A 224 -5.87 20.51 -7.35
C ALA A 224 -7.34 20.61 -7.82
N ASP A 225 -8.27 20.08 -7.05
CA ASP A 225 -9.71 20.15 -7.33
C ASP A 225 -10.22 21.60 -7.25
N ARG A 226 -9.78 22.36 -6.25
CA ARG A 226 -10.10 23.80 -6.15
C ARG A 226 -9.56 24.59 -7.35
N ALA A 227 -8.31 24.36 -7.74
CA ALA A 227 -7.71 25.02 -8.90
C ALA A 227 -8.45 24.65 -10.21
N ALA A 228 -8.87 23.39 -10.37
CA ALA A 228 -9.67 22.96 -11.51
C ALA A 228 -11.02 23.68 -11.57
N ILE A 229 -11.70 23.85 -10.43
CA ILE A 229 -12.96 24.60 -10.35
C ILE A 229 -12.77 26.08 -10.67
N GLU A 230 -11.69 26.71 -10.17
CA GLU A 230 -11.37 28.11 -10.45
C GLU A 230 -11.08 28.33 -11.93
N ASN A 231 -10.26 27.47 -12.54
CA ASN A 231 -9.94 27.53 -13.97
C ASN A 231 -11.18 27.30 -14.87
N ALA A 232 -12.10 26.43 -14.44
CA ALA A 232 -13.37 26.23 -15.13
C ALA A 232 -14.26 27.49 -15.05
N LYS A 233 -14.29 28.19 -13.91
CA LYS A 233 -15.06 29.43 -13.74
C LYS A 233 -14.52 30.57 -14.62
N THR A 234 -13.20 30.76 -14.68
CA THR A 234 -12.59 31.79 -15.54
C THR A 234 -12.84 31.51 -17.03
N LYS A 235 -12.71 30.27 -17.49
CA LYS A 235 -13.03 29.91 -18.89
C LYS A 235 -14.49 30.17 -19.28
N VAL A 236 -15.44 30.03 -18.34
CA VAL A 236 -16.86 30.35 -18.59
C VAL A 236 -17.11 31.86 -18.68
N GLN A 237 -16.34 32.67 -17.96
CA GLN A 237 -16.47 34.13 -17.96
C GLN A 237 -15.85 34.79 -19.21
N GLU A 238 -14.77 34.22 -19.76
CA GLU A 238 -14.12 34.72 -20.98
C GLU A 238 -14.97 34.53 -22.26
N ASN A 239 -15.95 33.61 -22.22
CA ASN A 239 -16.90 33.35 -23.31
C ASN A 239 -18.24 34.11 -23.19
N GLN A 240 -18.37 35.09 -22.28
CA GLN A 240 -19.54 35.97 -22.29
C GLN A 240 -19.42 37.05 -23.39
N PRO A 241 -20.43 37.21 -24.27
CA PRO A 241 -20.43 38.28 -25.27
C PRO A 241 -20.41 39.63 -24.56
N LEU A 242 -19.54 40.55 -25.02
CA LEU A 242 -19.49 41.92 -24.51
C LEU A 242 -20.92 42.53 -24.47
N PRO A 243 -21.32 43.19 -23.38
CA PRO A 243 -22.57 43.93 -23.37
C PRO A 243 -22.50 45.00 -24.47
N SER A 244 -23.50 44.97 -25.35
CA SER A 244 -23.64 45.88 -26.49
C SER A 244 -23.54 47.33 -26.01
N PRO A 245 -22.75 48.21 -26.65
CA PRO A 245 -22.72 49.61 -26.28
C PRO A 245 -24.11 50.21 -26.51
N THR A 246 -24.72 50.70 -25.43
CA THR A 246 -26.01 51.40 -25.45
C THR A 246 -25.92 52.61 -26.40
N PRO A 247 -26.87 52.78 -27.35
CA PRO A 247 -26.83 53.92 -28.26
C PRO A 247 -27.04 55.22 -27.47
N THR A 248 -26.07 56.12 -27.58
CA THR A 248 -26.13 57.48 -27.05
C THR A 248 -27.25 58.24 -27.76
N PRO A 249 -28.21 58.87 -27.05
CA PRO A 249 -29.20 59.73 -27.71
C PRO A 249 -28.51 61.03 -28.14
N SER A 250 -28.59 61.32 -29.44
CA SER A 250 -28.14 62.58 -30.03
C SER A 250 -29.06 63.75 -29.62
N PRO A 251 -28.52 64.98 -29.50
CA PRO A 251 -29.22 66.17 -28.98
C PRO A 251 -30.34 66.72 -29.88
#